data_AF-A0A949PEI0-F1
#
_entry.id   AF-A0A949PEI0-F1
#
_cell.length_a   1.000
_cell.length_b   1.000
_cell.length_c   1.000
_cell.angle_alpha   90.00
_cell.angle_beta   90.00
_cell.angle_gamma   90.00
#
_symmetry.space_group_name_H-M   'P 1'
#
loop_
_entity.id
_entity.type
_entity.pdbx_description
1 polymer ?
#
loop_
_entity_poly.entity_id
_entity_poly.type
_entity_poly.pdbx_seq_one_letter_code
_entity_poly.pdbx_strand_id
1 'polypeptide(L)'
;MEASKVIHAIYTDDDVLMSAVKKVKAERHHIEEIYTPFPVHGLDKAMGLAPTRIAIAAFMFGCVGLIVSIVMMNFIMIEDWPQNIGGKPSFSYLENMPAFVPIMFELTVFFAAHLMVITFYLRSRMWPFKKAENPDV
;
A
#
# COMPACT_ATOMS: atom_id res chain seq x y z
N MET A 1 -27.17 29.03 2.73
CA MET A 1 -26.63 27.77 3.31
C MET A 1 -26.16 28.11 4.70
N GLU A 2 -26.88 27.69 5.74
CA GLU A 2 -26.36 27.80 7.11
C GLU A 2 -25.06 26.99 7.20
N ALA A 3 -24.00 27.60 7.72
CA ALA A 3 -22.73 26.92 7.96
C ALA A 3 -22.95 25.81 9.00
N SER A 4 -22.63 24.57 8.65
CA SER A 4 -22.65 23.46 9.60
C SER A 4 -21.66 23.75 10.72
N LYS A 5 -22.12 23.67 11.97
CA LYS A 5 -21.26 23.83 13.14
C LYS A 5 -20.59 22.49 13.45
N VAL A 6 -19.26 22.49 13.57
CA VAL A 6 -18.44 21.33 13.93
C VAL A 6 -17.94 21.51 15.37
N ILE A 7 -17.95 20.43 16.16
CA ILE A 7 -17.45 20.43 17.55
C ILE A 7 -16.05 19.81 17.54
N HIS A 8 -15.05 20.56 18.00
CA HIS A 8 -13.69 20.05 18.19
C HIS A 8 -13.45 19.72 19.67
N ALA A 9 -13.36 18.44 19.99
CA ALA A 9 -13.01 17.97 21.33
C ALA A 9 -11.51 17.65 21.39
N ILE A 10 -10.79 18.33 22.30
CA ILE A 10 -9.35 18.19 22.47
C ILE A 10 -9.09 17.31 23.70
N TYR A 11 -8.23 16.31 23.53
CA TYR A 11 -7.85 15.35 24.57
C TYR A 11 -6.34 15.41 24.85
N THR A 12 -5.95 14.98 26.04
CA THR A 12 -4.54 15.01 26.48
C THR A 12 -3.86 13.65 26.44
N ASP A 13 -4.64 12.56 26.38
CA ASP A 13 -4.19 11.19 26.61
C ASP A 13 -5.03 10.20 25.79
N ASP A 14 -4.44 9.09 25.35
CA ASP A 14 -5.07 8.10 24.48
C ASP A 14 -6.13 7.26 25.21
N ASP A 15 -5.98 6.99 26.52
CA ASP A 15 -7.00 6.29 27.30
C ASP A 15 -8.29 7.11 27.42
N VAL A 16 -8.14 8.43 27.59
CA VAL A 16 -9.26 9.38 27.65
C VAL A 16 -9.95 9.48 26.29
N LEU A 17 -9.17 9.58 25.21
CA LEU A 17 -9.67 9.57 23.84
C LEU A 17 -10.46 8.28 23.56
N MET A 18 -9.88 7.11 23.85
CA MET A 18 -10.52 5.82 23.61
C MET A 18 -11.82 5.64 24.40
N SER A 19 -11.84 6.13 25.64
CA SER A 19 -13.05 6.15 26.47
C SER A 19 -14.13 7.07 25.90
N ALA A 20 -13.73 8.25 25.38
CA ALA A 20 -14.64 9.20 24.77
C ALA A 20 -15.24 8.65 23.47
N VAL A 21 -14.42 8.09 22.57
CA VAL A 21 -14.87 7.49 21.30
C VAL A 21 -15.92 6.41 21.55
N LYS A 22 -15.71 5.54 22.55
CA LYS A 22 -16.68 4.49 22.92
C LYS A 22 -18.01 5.07 23.40
N LYS A 23 -17.98 6.12 24.23
CA LYS A 23 -19.21 6.79 24.73
C LYS A 23 -19.99 7.47 23.59
N VAL A 24 -19.30 8.28 22.78
CA VAL A 24 -19.89 8.99 21.64
C VAL A 24 -20.53 8.02 20.64
N LYS A 25 -19.85 6.89 20.37
CA LYS A 25 -20.40 5.84 19.50
C LYS A 25 -21.59 5.10 20.13
N ALA A 26 -21.57 4.86 21.44
CA ALA A 26 -22.72 4.25 22.15
C ALA A 26 -23.95 5.18 22.12
N GLU A 27 -23.74 6.49 22.19
CA GLU A 27 -24.77 7.52 22.04
C GLU A 27 -25.19 7.76 20.57
N ARG A 28 -24.60 7.03 19.62
CA ARG A 28 -24.88 7.10 18.18
C ARG A 28 -24.60 8.47 17.55
N HIS A 29 -23.67 9.22 18.13
CA HIS A 29 -23.15 10.42 17.50
C HIS A 29 -22.12 10.05 16.42
N HIS A 30 -22.27 10.65 15.24
CA HIS A 30 -21.34 10.45 14.13
C HIS A 30 -20.05 11.24 14.39
N ILE A 31 -18.92 10.53 14.38
CA ILE A 31 -17.59 11.14 14.45
C ILE A 31 -17.12 11.32 13.01
N GLU A 32 -16.82 12.56 12.59
CA GLU A 32 -16.30 12.81 11.24
C GLU A 32 -14.85 12.35 11.11
N GLU A 33 -13.95 12.89 11.95
CA GLU A 33 -12.52 12.61 11.88
C GLU A 33 -11.90 12.56 13.28
N ILE A 34 -10.80 11.82 13.43
CA ILE A 34 -9.97 11.79 14.64
C ILE A 34 -8.52 11.98 14.23
N TYR A 35 -7.88 13.01 14.79
CA TYR A 35 -6.49 13.32 14.53
C TYR A 35 -5.64 12.94 15.74
N THR A 36 -4.63 12.10 15.54
CA THR A 36 -3.68 11.69 16.59
C THR A 36 -2.24 11.92 16.12
N PRO A 37 -1.33 12.33 17.02
CA PRO A 37 0.08 12.54 16.67
C PRO A 37 0.85 11.23 16.45
N PHE A 38 0.29 10.10 16.88
CA PHE A 38 0.86 8.76 16.73
C PHE A 38 -0.28 7.72 16.55
N PRO A 39 0.04 6.49 16.07
CA PRO A 39 -0.95 5.43 15.96
C PRO A 39 -1.47 4.97 17.33
N VAL A 40 -2.78 5.09 17.55
CA VAL A 40 -3.45 4.58 18.76
C VAL A 40 -4.03 3.19 18.48
N HIS A 41 -3.53 2.16 19.16
CA HIS A 41 -3.93 0.78 18.91
C HIS A 41 -5.40 0.53 19.28
N GLY A 42 -6.16 -0.01 18.32
CA GLY A 42 -7.58 -0.34 18.50
C GLY A 42 -8.54 0.83 18.29
N LEU A 43 -8.04 2.02 17.94
CA LEU A 43 -8.88 3.17 17.57
C LEU A 43 -9.72 2.87 16.33
N ASP A 44 -9.14 2.24 15.32
CA ASP A 44 -9.79 1.75 14.11
C ASP A 44 -10.98 0.82 14.41
N LYS A 45 -10.79 -0.11 15.34
CA LYS A 45 -11.83 -1.03 15.82
C LYS A 45 -12.89 -0.30 16.64
N ALA A 46 -12.49 0.65 17.49
CA ALA A 46 -13.43 1.47 18.27
C ALA A 46 -14.31 2.31 17.34
N MET A 47 -13.73 2.96 16.32
CA MET A 47 -14.46 3.68 15.28
C MET A 47 -15.28 2.74 14.39
N GLY A 48 -14.85 1.50 14.21
CA GLY A 48 -15.52 0.53 13.32
C GLY A 48 -15.19 0.77 11.85
N LEU A 49 -13.96 1.18 11.57
CA LEU A 49 -13.48 1.40 10.22
C LEU A 49 -13.34 0.07 9.46
N ALA A 50 -13.61 0.11 8.16
CA ALA A 50 -13.40 -1.04 7.31
C ALA A 50 -11.89 -1.35 7.15
N PRO A 51 -11.50 -2.64 7.05
CA PRO A 51 -10.12 -3.01 6.78
C PRO A 51 -9.60 -2.42 5.46
N THR A 52 -8.31 -2.09 5.42
CA THR A 52 -7.68 -1.60 4.18
C THR A 52 -7.44 -2.75 3.20
N ARG A 53 -7.42 -2.42 1.90
CA ARG A 53 -7.20 -3.38 0.80
C ARG A 53 -5.78 -3.34 0.23
N ILE A 54 -4.84 -2.70 0.94
CA ILE A 54 -3.50 -2.42 0.43
C ILE A 54 -2.66 -3.69 0.25
N ALA A 55 -2.86 -4.69 1.11
CA ALA A 55 -2.20 -5.98 1.00
C ALA A 55 -2.61 -6.74 -0.28
N ILE A 56 -3.91 -6.69 -0.63
CA ILE A 56 -4.42 -7.30 -1.86
C ILE A 56 -3.80 -6.64 -3.09
N ALA A 57 -3.70 -5.30 -3.09
CA ALA A 57 -3.06 -4.56 -4.17
C ALA A 57 -1.58 -4.95 -4.32
N ALA A 58 -0.82 -5.02 -3.22
CA ALA A 58 0.58 -5.43 -3.22
C ALA A 58 0.78 -6.84 -3.82
N PHE A 59 -0.09 -7.79 -3.47
CA PHE A 59 -0.05 -9.13 -4.05
C PHE A 59 -0.24 -9.11 -5.58
N MET A 60 -1.23 -8.38 -6.07
CA MET A 60 -1.48 -8.23 -7.50
C MET A 60 -0.30 -7.57 -8.23
N PHE A 61 0.32 -6.55 -7.62
CA PHE A 61 1.52 -5.91 -8.16
C PHE A 61 2.72 -6.88 -8.22
N GLY A 62 2.88 -7.73 -7.20
CA GLY A 62 3.89 -8.80 -7.22
C GLY A 62 3.68 -9.78 -8.38
N CYS A 63 2.43 -10.24 -8.61
CA CYS A 63 2.12 -11.10 -9.75
C CYS A 63 2.46 -10.44 -11.09
N VAL A 64 2.21 -9.13 -11.23
CA VAL A 64 2.62 -8.36 -12.42
C VAL A 64 4.15 -8.34 -12.57
N GLY A 65 4.89 -8.07 -11.50
CA GLY A 65 6.36 -8.09 -11.53
C GLY A 65 6.93 -9.44 -11.94
N LEU A 66 6.33 -10.54 -11.44
CA LEU A 66 6.69 -11.90 -11.84
C LEU A 66 6.45 -12.15 -13.33
N ILE A 67 5.27 -11.79 -13.85
CA ILE A 67 4.93 -11.94 -15.27
C ILE A 67 5.89 -11.14 -16.14
N VAL A 68 6.14 -9.87 -15.79
CA VAL A 68 7.07 -8.99 -16.50
C VAL A 68 8.47 -9.61 -16.55
N SER A 69 8.97 -10.14 -15.42
CA SER A 69 10.29 -10.76 -15.37
C SER A 69 10.42 -11.97 -16.31
N ILE A 70 9.42 -12.87 -16.31
CA ILE A 70 9.41 -14.08 -17.13
C ILE A 70 9.36 -13.71 -18.62
N VAL A 71 8.41 -12.85 -19.00
CA VAL A 71 8.22 -12.44 -20.40
C VAL A 71 9.47 -11.72 -20.92
N MET A 72 10.03 -10.79 -20.12
CA MET A 72 11.23 -10.04 -20.50
C MET A 72 12.43 -10.96 -20.75
N MET A 73 12.72 -11.88 -19.83
CA MET A 73 13.90 -12.74 -19.96
C MET A 73 13.72 -13.79 -21.05
N ASN A 74 12.51 -14.34 -21.19
CA ASN A 74 12.20 -15.28 -22.26
C ASN A 74 12.39 -14.63 -23.64
N PHE A 75 11.85 -13.43 -23.82
CA PHE A 75 12.01 -12.69 -25.07
C PHE A 75 13.49 -12.39 -25.38
N ILE A 76 14.22 -11.76 -24.46
CA ILE A 76 15.61 -11.32 -24.72
C ILE A 76 16.56 -12.50 -24.95
N MET A 77 16.51 -13.51 -24.08
CA MET A 77 17.55 -14.56 -24.05
C MET A 77 17.28 -15.75 -24.98
N ILE A 78 16.04 -15.90 -25.48
CA ILE A 78 15.62 -17.11 -26.20
C ILE A 78 15.01 -16.75 -27.55
N GLU A 79 14.04 -15.84 -27.59
CA GLU A 79 13.32 -15.52 -28.82
C GLU A 79 14.07 -14.52 -29.71
N ASP A 80 14.55 -13.42 -29.13
CA ASP A 80 15.17 -12.32 -29.88
C ASP A 80 16.62 -12.65 -30.26
N TRP A 81 17.47 -12.94 -29.27
CA TRP A 81 18.88 -13.26 -29.54
C TRP A 81 19.46 -14.38 -28.66
N PRO A 82 19.26 -15.65 -29.06
CA PRO A 82 19.81 -16.80 -28.35
C PRO A 82 21.32 -16.94 -28.56
N GLN A 83 22.11 -16.25 -27.74
CA GLN A 83 23.56 -16.34 -27.73
C GLN A 83 24.07 -17.48 -26.84
N ASN A 84 25.13 -18.17 -27.29
CA ASN A 84 25.86 -19.09 -26.42
C ASN A 84 26.84 -18.30 -25.53
N ILE A 85 26.43 -18.02 -24.29
CA ILE A 85 27.24 -17.32 -23.29
C ILE A 85 27.68 -18.32 -22.21
N GLY A 86 28.97 -18.65 -22.19
CA GLY A 86 29.55 -19.53 -21.16
C GLY A 86 29.05 -20.98 -21.20
N GLY A 87 28.55 -21.45 -22.34
CA GLY A 87 28.04 -22.82 -22.51
C GLY A 87 26.71 -23.08 -21.82
N LYS A 88 25.99 -22.04 -21.37
CA LYS A 88 24.69 -22.19 -20.72
C LYS A 88 23.64 -22.63 -21.73
N PRO A 89 22.70 -23.51 -21.35
CA PRO A 89 21.68 -24.01 -22.25
C PRO A 89 20.63 -22.91 -22.51
N SER A 90 20.82 -22.10 -23.56
CA SER A 90 19.92 -21.01 -23.97
C SER A 90 18.88 -21.41 -25.02
N PHE A 91 18.70 -22.71 -25.27
CA PHE A 91 17.77 -23.22 -26.28
C PHE A 91 16.33 -23.30 -25.80
N SER A 92 16.12 -23.41 -24.48
CA SER A 92 14.80 -23.41 -23.86
C SER A 92 14.79 -22.68 -22.51
N TYR A 93 13.64 -22.10 -22.15
CA TYR A 93 13.52 -21.32 -20.91
C TYR A 93 13.73 -22.16 -19.66
N LEU A 94 13.21 -23.40 -19.70
CA LEU A 94 13.30 -24.34 -18.58
C LEU A 94 14.74 -24.71 -18.22
N GLU A 95 15.61 -24.89 -19.23
CA GLU A 95 16.99 -25.32 -19.00
C GLU A 95 17.84 -24.22 -18.34
N ASN A 96 17.62 -22.95 -18.69
CA ASN A 96 18.36 -21.82 -18.11
C ASN A 96 17.62 -21.12 -16.94
N MET A 97 16.40 -21.55 -16.62
CA MET A 97 15.54 -20.93 -15.61
C MET A 97 16.23 -20.65 -14.27
N PRO A 98 17.08 -21.54 -13.71
CA PRO A 98 17.73 -21.28 -12.42
C PRO A 98 18.59 -19.99 -12.40
N ALA A 99 19.16 -19.60 -13.54
CA ALA A 99 19.95 -18.37 -13.65
C ALA A 99 19.07 -17.10 -13.60
N PHE A 100 17.78 -17.23 -13.91
CA PHE A 100 16.81 -16.14 -14.00
C PHE A 100 16.06 -15.90 -12.68
N VAL A 101 16.02 -16.88 -11.78
CA VAL A 101 15.31 -16.81 -10.48
C VAL A 101 15.68 -15.55 -9.66
N PRO A 102 16.95 -15.13 -9.53
CA PRO A 102 17.27 -13.91 -8.79
C PRO A 102 16.58 -12.67 -9.37
N ILE A 103 16.52 -12.55 -10.69
CA ILE A 103 15.86 -11.42 -11.37
C ILE A 103 14.34 -11.49 -11.18
N MET A 104 13.75 -12.69 -11.25
CA MET A 104 12.32 -12.90 -10.98
C MET A 104 11.94 -12.44 -9.57
N PHE A 105 12.77 -12.80 -8.59
CA PHE A 105 12.57 -12.41 -7.20
C PHE A 105 12.65 -10.89 -7.03
N GLU A 106 13.72 -10.27 -7.50
CA GLU A 106 13.93 -8.82 -7.35
C GLU A 106 12.83 -7.99 -8.04
N LEU A 107 12.42 -8.37 -9.26
CA LEU A 107 11.32 -7.68 -9.95
C LEU A 107 9.98 -7.85 -9.25
N THR A 108 9.70 -9.03 -8.69
CA THR A 108 8.48 -9.27 -7.90
C THR A 108 8.45 -8.34 -6.69
N VAL A 109 9.54 -8.24 -5.94
CA VAL A 109 9.65 -7.36 -4.75
C VAL A 109 9.59 -5.88 -5.16
N PHE A 110 10.29 -5.49 -6.22
CA PHE A 110 10.33 -4.12 -6.72
C PHE A 110 8.93 -3.60 -7.07
N PHE A 111 8.18 -4.35 -7.90
CA PHE A 111 6.83 -3.98 -8.31
C PHE A 111 5.86 -3.98 -7.12
N ALA A 112 5.91 -5.00 -6.26
CA ALA A 112 5.05 -5.08 -5.09
C ALA A 112 5.23 -3.87 -4.16
N ALA A 113 6.49 -3.48 -3.87
CA ALA A 113 6.81 -2.40 -2.95
C ALA A 113 6.52 -1.00 -3.54
N HIS A 114 7.02 -0.69 -4.73
CA HIS A 114 6.88 0.67 -5.26
C HIS A 114 5.43 1.01 -5.63
N LEU A 115 4.71 0.07 -6.25
CA LEU A 115 3.32 0.33 -6.63
C LEU A 115 2.39 0.40 -5.42
N MET A 116 2.70 -0.32 -4.32
CA MET A 116 1.92 -0.16 -3.08
C MET A 116 2.15 1.19 -2.41
N VAL A 117 3.38 1.70 -2.40
CA VAL A 117 3.70 3.03 -1.84
C VAL A 117 3.01 4.12 -2.64
N ILE A 118 3.05 4.05 -3.98
CA ILE A 118 2.35 5.01 -4.84
C ILE A 118 0.84 4.94 -4.61
N THR A 119 0.28 3.72 -4.50
CA THR A 119 -1.14 3.53 -4.18
C THR A 119 -1.52 4.17 -2.84
N PHE A 120 -0.67 4.03 -1.82
CA PHE A 120 -0.86 4.66 -0.52
C PHE A 120 -0.88 6.19 -0.64
N TYR A 121 0.09 6.79 -1.34
CA TYR A 121 0.12 8.24 -1.55
C TYR A 121 -1.12 8.76 -2.30
N LEU A 122 -1.57 8.06 -3.34
CA LEU A 122 -2.75 8.47 -4.10
C LEU A 122 -4.05 8.33 -3.28
N ARG A 123 -4.20 7.23 -2.54
CA ARG A 123 -5.39 6.95 -1.71
C ARG A 123 -5.48 7.86 -0.49
N SER A 124 -4.37 8.06 0.21
CA SER A 124 -4.26 8.98 1.35
C SER A 124 -4.06 10.42 0.91
N ARG A 125 -4.03 10.65 -0.42
CA ARG A 125 -4.14 11.97 -0.99
C ARG A 125 -2.94 12.84 -0.56
N MET A 126 -1.73 12.29 -0.68
CA MET A 126 -0.47 12.90 -0.23
C MET A 126 0.46 13.12 -1.42
N TRP A 127 0.82 14.37 -1.69
CA TRP A 127 1.79 14.75 -2.71
C TRP A 127 2.40 16.12 -2.38
N PRO A 128 3.57 16.45 -2.95
CA PRO A 128 4.17 17.76 -2.75
C PRO A 128 3.18 18.89 -3.05
N PHE A 129 3.20 19.93 -2.21
CA PHE A 129 2.37 21.15 -2.35
C PHE A 129 0.86 20.99 -2.13
N LYS A 130 0.37 19.81 -1.70
CA LYS A 130 -1.01 19.71 -1.24
C LYS A 130 -1.19 20.51 0.05
N LYS A 131 -2.22 21.37 0.10
CA LYS A 131 -2.64 22.02 1.35
C LYS A 131 -3.09 20.95 2.34
N ALA A 132 -2.68 21.07 3.60
CA ALA A 132 -3.14 20.17 4.64
C ALA A 132 -4.66 20.25 4.77
N GLU A 133 -5.32 19.11 4.82
CA GLU A 133 -6.77 18.97 5.03
C GLU A 133 -7.06 18.75 6.54
N ASN A 134 -6.07 18.97 7.41
CA ASN A 134 -6.22 18.85 8.87
C ASN A 134 -6.98 20.07 9.43
N PRO A 135 -7.76 19.90 10.52
CA PRO A 135 -8.72 20.89 11.02
C PRO A 135 -8.09 22.15 11.62
N ASP A 136 -6.77 22.17 11.81
CA ASP A 136 -6.03 23.31 12.37
C ASP A 136 -5.53 24.30 11.30
N VAL A 137 -6.12 24.31 10.09
CA VAL A 137 -5.87 25.30 9.03
C VAL A 137 -7.06 26.21 8.83
#